data_AF-A0A3D2EMN3-F1
#
_entry.id   AF-A0A3D2EMN3-F1
#
_cell.length_a   1.000
_cell.length_b   1.000
_cell.length_c   1.000
_cell.angle_alpha   90.00
_cell.angle_beta   90.00
_cell.angle_gamma   90.00
#
_symmetry.space_group_name_H-M   'P 1'
#
loop_
_entity.id
_entity.type
_entity.pdbx_description
1 polymer ?
#
loop_
_entity_poly.entity_id
_entity_poly.type
_entity_poly.pdbx_seq_one_letter_code
_entity_poly.pdbx_strand_id
1 'polypeptide(L)'
;MTNLIFTHDDCRYHGDKRPREAADDTPPPGGYTHPEQPPRLRAVLDGLSASPALAAIERKDAAEADPARLKTLHGSAYVDAMLRPVAEGEIDWFDADTARTAGSPRAALLAAGGAIEAAERVMNGAANRVFVAARPPGHHAETNKAMGFCFFGNVALAAERALELGASKVAVLDFDVHHGNGTQALLWDNPDCLVVTSQQMPLWPGTGTVEERGAHDNVINIPIDPGTGSAAFVEAWQPALDRVDQLQPDLIVISAGFDAHADDPLAQLMVDEEGFADLTARIVTLAQAHSSGRVVSVLEGGYDLPALSRSVTAHATALFEGV
;
A
#
# COMPACT_ATOMS: atom_id res chain seq x y z
N MET A 1 13.66 -12.83 -15.04
CA MET A 1 12.44 -13.09 -14.25
C MET A 1 11.46 -11.96 -14.53
N THR A 2 10.16 -12.24 -14.59
CA THR A 2 9.15 -11.31 -15.12
C THR A 2 8.68 -10.33 -14.05
N ASN A 3 8.52 -9.06 -14.41
CA ASN A 3 7.86 -8.05 -13.58
C ASN A 3 6.38 -7.98 -13.94
N LEU A 4 5.50 -7.75 -12.98
CA LEU A 4 4.04 -7.72 -13.18
C LEU A 4 3.43 -6.46 -12.57
N ILE A 5 2.32 -6.02 -13.17
CA ILE A 5 1.40 -5.05 -12.57
C ILE A 5 0.08 -5.75 -12.35
N PHE A 6 -0.44 -5.71 -11.12
CA PHE A 6 -1.77 -6.18 -10.79
C PHE A 6 -2.72 -5.01 -10.67
N THR A 7 -3.90 -5.13 -11.27
CA THR A 7 -5.00 -4.18 -11.08
C THR A 7 -6.31 -4.87 -11.36
N HIS A 8 -7.43 -4.21 -11.13
CA HIS A 8 -8.72 -4.71 -11.58
C HIS A 8 -9.67 -3.54 -11.76
N ASP A 9 -10.42 -3.55 -12.86
CA ASP A 9 -11.35 -2.50 -13.21
C ASP A 9 -12.41 -2.23 -12.13
N ASP A 10 -12.81 -3.26 -11.38
CA ASP A 10 -13.79 -3.11 -10.31
C ASP A 10 -13.27 -2.33 -9.08
N CYS A 11 -11.94 -2.17 -8.95
CA CYS A 11 -11.37 -1.33 -7.90
C CYS A 11 -11.83 0.14 -8.05
N ARG A 12 -12.22 0.59 -9.25
CA ARG A 12 -12.75 1.95 -9.47
C ARG A 12 -14.11 2.19 -8.80
N TYR A 13 -14.89 1.15 -8.52
CA TYR A 13 -16.24 1.31 -7.94
C TYR A 13 -16.25 1.48 -6.41
N HIS A 14 -15.11 1.30 -5.73
CA HIS A 14 -14.98 1.76 -4.35
C HIS A 14 -15.21 3.29 -4.31
N GLY A 15 -15.91 3.81 -3.30
CA GLY A 15 -16.17 5.25 -3.18
C GLY A 15 -17.07 5.87 -4.26
N ASP A 16 -17.53 5.10 -5.25
CA ASP A 16 -18.55 5.55 -6.21
C ASP A 16 -19.94 5.12 -5.74
N LYS A 17 -20.88 6.06 -5.74
CA LYS A 17 -22.28 5.83 -5.35
C LYS A 17 -23.19 5.57 -6.54
N ARG A 18 -22.71 5.85 -7.76
CA ARG A 18 -23.49 5.64 -8.97
C ARG A 18 -23.71 4.14 -9.19
N PRO A 19 -24.83 3.76 -9.82
CA PRO A 19 -24.98 2.40 -10.34
C PRO A 19 -23.80 2.04 -11.25
N ARG A 20 -23.41 0.76 -11.27
CA ARG A 20 -22.22 0.30 -12.01
C ARG A 20 -22.23 0.70 -13.49
N GLU A 21 -23.42 0.74 -14.09
CA GLU A 21 -23.63 1.11 -15.50
C GLU A 21 -23.43 2.62 -15.79
N ALA A 22 -23.48 3.46 -14.76
CA ALA A 22 -23.37 4.92 -14.85
C ALA A 22 -22.06 5.47 -14.26
N ALA A 23 -21.25 4.61 -13.65
CA ALA A 23 -19.97 4.95 -13.04
C ALA A 23 -18.87 5.06 -14.10
N ASP A 24 -18.07 6.11 -14.01
CA ASP A 24 -16.95 6.44 -14.89
C ASP A 24 -15.79 7.05 -14.07
N ASP A 25 -14.71 7.47 -14.75
CA ASP A 25 -13.52 8.00 -14.08
C ASP A 25 -13.67 9.47 -13.64
N THR A 26 -14.88 10.05 -13.66
CA THR A 26 -15.15 11.39 -13.13
C THR A 26 -15.56 11.33 -11.66
N PRO A 27 -15.29 12.37 -10.85
CA PRO A 27 -15.77 12.43 -9.47
C PRO A 27 -17.30 12.26 -9.41
N PRO A 28 -17.82 11.46 -8.46
CA PRO A 28 -19.26 11.19 -8.40
C PRO A 28 -20.07 12.49 -8.18
N PRO A 29 -21.18 12.68 -8.93
CA PRO A 29 -22.00 13.88 -8.81
C PRO A 29 -22.66 13.98 -7.43
N GLY A 30 -22.88 15.21 -6.95
CA GLY A 30 -23.54 15.47 -5.66
C GLY A 30 -22.61 15.82 -4.49
N GLY A 31 -21.36 16.21 -4.76
CA GLY A 31 -20.47 16.80 -3.74
C GLY A 31 -19.80 15.79 -2.80
N TYR A 32 -19.71 14.51 -3.17
CA TYR A 32 -18.84 13.57 -2.46
C TYR A 32 -17.38 13.84 -2.85
N THR A 33 -16.72 14.73 -2.10
CA THR A 33 -15.32 15.13 -2.29
C THR A 33 -14.43 14.36 -1.32
N HIS A 34 -14.42 13.04 -1.46
CA HIS A 34 -13.56 12.19 -0.65
C HIS A 34 -12.15 12.14 -1.27
N PRO A 35 -11.05 12.28 -0.50
CA PRO A 35 -9.70 12.21 -1.05
C PRO A 35 -9.42 10.88 -1.75
N GLU A 36 -9.83 9.77 -1.13
CA GLU A 36 -9.84 8.44 -1.76
C GLU A 36 -11.03 8.36 -2.74
N GLN A 37 -10.80 8.77 -3.99
CA GLN A 37 -11.80 8.84 -5.05
C GLN A 37 -11.44 7.97 -6.27
N PRO A 38 -12.45 7.52 -7.06
CA PRO A 38 -12.21 6.69 -8.25
C PRO A 38 -11.13 7.19 -9.23
N PRO A 39 -11.03 8.50 -9.55
CA PRO A 39 -9.98 9.02 -10.44
C PRO A 39 -8.55 8.70 -10.03
N ARG A 40 -8.28 8.38 -8.74
CA ARG A 40 -6.94 8.00 -8.26
C ARG A 40 -6.40 6.77 -8.99
N LEU A 41 -7.23 5.74 -9.19
CA LEU A 41 -6.78 4.53 -9.88
C LEU A 41 -6.38 4.84 -11.33
N ARG A 42 -7.12 5.73 -11.99
CA ARG A 42 -6.75 6.18 -13.34
C ARG A 42 -5.40 6.89 -13.36
N ALA A 43 -5.16 7.82 -12.44
CA ALA A 43 -3.89 8.54 -12.33
C ALA A 43 -2.69 7.58 -12.11
N VAL A 44 -2.88 6.55 -11.27
CA VAL A 44 -1.89 5.49 -11.03
C VAL A 44 -1.63 4.69 -12.31
N LEU A 45 -2.68 4.24 -12.99
CA LEU A 45 -2.55 3.45 -14.24
C LEU A 45 -1.92 4.25 -15.38
N ASP A 46 -2.18 5.55 -15.45
CA ASP A 46 -1.52 6.47 -16.37
C ASP A 46 -0.02 6.58 -16.07
N GLY A 47 0.36 6.70 -14.79
CA GLY A 47 1.76 6.73 -14.37
C GLY A 47 2.50 5.41 -14.68
N LEU A 48 1.84 4.28 -14.42
CA LEU A 48 2.32 2.93 -14.77
C LEU A 48 2.41 2.68 -16.29
N SER A 49 1.96 3.62 -17.12
CA SER A 49 2.01 3.53 -18.58
C SER A 49 2.70 4.74 -19.22
N ALA A 50 3.35 5.60 -18.42
CA ALA A 50 3.92 6.87 -18.86
C ALA A 50 5.17 6.74 -19.75
N SER A 51 5.84 5.58 -19.71
CA SER A 51 7.00 5.28 -20.58
C SER A 51 6.74 3.99 -21.39
N PRO A 52 7.42 3.80 -22.55
CA PRO A 52 7.34 2.55 -23.29
C PRO A 52 7.76 1.32 -22.48
N ALA A 53 8.73 1.48 -21.58
CA ALA A 53 9.23 0.41 -20.73
C ALA A 53 8.17 0.00 -19.70
N LEU A 54 7.57 0.97 -19.00
CA LEU A 54 6.49 0.72 -18.06
C LEU A 54 5.24 0.18 -18.78
N ALA A 55 4.89 0.72 -19.95
CA ALA A 55 3.76 0.23 -20.76
C ALA A 55 3.92 -1.21 -21.24
N ALA A 56 5.16 -1.71 -21.37
CA ALA A 56 5.46 -3.07 -21.82
C ALA A 56 5.37 -4.13 -20.71
N ILE A 57 5.28 -3.74 -19.44
CA ILE A 57 5.14 -4.67 -18.31
C ILE A 57 3.83 -5.46 -18.43
N GLU A 58 3.80 -6.73 -18.06
CA GLU A 58 2.57 -7.52 -18.15
C GLU A 58 1.57 -7.07 -17.06
N ARG A 59 0.32 -6.78 -17.46
CA ARG A 59 -0.78 -6.50 -16.53
C ARG A 59 -1.58 -7.77 -16.29
N LYS A 60 -1.98 -8.02 -15.04
CA LYS A 60 -2.90 -9.10 -14.67
C LYS A 60 -4.03 -8.57 -13.80
N ASP A 61 -5.18 -9.22 -13.96
CA ASP A 61 -6.31 -9.02 -13.08
C ASP A 61 -5.97 -9.54 -11.68
N ALA A 62 -6.09 -8.68 -10.68
CA ALA A 62 -5.97 -9.08 -9.28
C ALA A 62 -7.09 -10.06 -8.93
N ALA A 63 -6.76 -11.17 -8.28
CA ALA A 63 -7.76 -12.10 -7.76
C ALA A 63 -8.45 -11.55 -6.50
N GLU A 64 -9.69 -11.98 -6.26
CA GLU A 64 -10.35 -11.75 -4.97
C GLU A 64 -9.71 -12.61 -3.88
N ALA A 65 -9.43 -12.02 -2.71
CA ALA A 65 -9.00 -12.78 -1.55
C ALA A 65 -10.08 -13.77 -1.10
N ASP A 66 -9.67 -14.97 -0.68
CA ASP A 66 -10.54 -15.84 0.12
C ASP A 66 -10.84 -15.15 1.46
N PRO A 67 -12.12 -14.93 1.85
CA PRO A 67 -12.45 -14.38 3.16
C PRO A 67 -11.86 -15.17 4.32
N ALA A 68 -11.65 -16.48 4.19
CA ALA A 68 -10.96 -17.28 5.22
C ALA A 68 -9.50 -16.84 5.40
N ARG A 69 -8.84 -16.39 4.32
CA ARG A 69 -7.51 -15.81 4.40
C ARG A 69 -7.51 -14.49 5.15
N LEU A 70 -8.47 -13.60 4.88
CA LEU A 70 -8.55 -12.33 5.61
C LEU A 70 -8.71 -12.52 7.12
N LYS A 71 -9.38 -13.62 7.52
CA LYS A 71 -9.64 -13.98 8.92
C LYS A 71 -8.42 -14.50 9.70
N THR A 72 -7.26 -14.64 9.05
CA THR A 72 -5.99 -15.00 9.70
C THR A 72 -5.42 -13.82 10.50
N LEU A 73 -5.51 -12.60 9.95
CA LEU A 73 -5.05 -11.37 10.57
C LEU A 73 -6.20 -10.51 11.14
N HIS A 74 -7.41 -10.65 10.59
CA HIS A 74 -8.58 -9.89 11.03
C HIS A 74 -9.61 -10.76 11.75
N GLY A 75 -10.40 -10.18 12.65
CA GLY A 75 -11.44 -10.94 13.34
C GLY A 75 -12.55 -11.38 12.39
N SER A 76 -13.11 -12.57 12.64
CA SER A 76 -14.14 -13.16 11.77
C SER A 76 -15.37 -12.26 11.60
N ALA A 77 -15.88 -11.71 12.69
CA ALA A 77 -17.04 -10.81 12.66
C ALA A 77 -16.72 -9.49 11.93
N TYR A 78 -15.48 -9.02 12.01
CA TYR A 78 -15.02 -7.84 11.30
C TYR A 78 -14.99 -8.08 9.79
N VAL A 79 -14.37 -9.19 9.34
CA VAL A 79 -14.33 -9.56 7.91
C VAL A 79 -15.75 -9.69 7.36
N ASP A 80 -16.61 -10.44 8.05
CA ASP A 80 -18.01 -10.59 7.64
C ASP A 80 -18.73 -9.23 7.61
N ALA A 81 -18.44 -8.36 8.58
CA ALA A 81 -19.00 -7.02 8.61
C ALA A 81 -18.57 -6.17 7.41
N MET A 82 -17.29 -6.19 7.01
CA MET A 82 -16.72 -5.45 5.88
C MET A 82 -17.20 -5.95 4.52
N LEU A 83 -17.54 -7.23 4.42
CA LEU A 83 -18.03 -7.85 3.18
C LEU A 83 -19.55 -7.79 3.00
N ARG A 84 -20.29 -7.29 3.99
CA ARG A 84 -21.74 -7.07 3.85
C ARG A 84 -22.05 -6.18 2.64
N PRO A 85 -23.04 -6.56 1.80
CA PRO A 85 -23.47 -5.72 0.69
C PRO A 85 -23.99 -4.36 1.16
N VAL A 86 -23.69 -3.34 0.37
CA VAL A 86 -24.25 -1.98 0.52
C VAL A 86 -25.18 -1.74 -0.67
N ALA A 87 -26.35 -1.14 -0.41
CA ALA A 87 -27.28 -0.81 -1.49
C ALA A 87 -26.70 0.26 -2.42
N GLU A 88 -27.07 0.22 -3.71
CA GLU A 88 -26.67 1.25 -4.66
C GLU A 88 -27.19 2.63 -4.23
N GLY A 89 -26.38 3.68 -4.42
CA GLY A 89 -26.69 5.05 -3.97
C GLY A 89 -26.39 5.34 -2.49
N GLU A 90 -26.21 4.31 -1.66
CA GLU A 90 -25.94 4.47 -0.22
C GLU A 90 -24.44 4.55 0.10
N ILE A 91 -24.12 5.17 1.24
CA ILE A 91 -22.80 5.08 1.87
C ILE A 91 -22.98 4.53 3.28
N ASP A 92 -22.19 3.52 3.62
CA ASP A 92 -22.07 3.00 4.97
C ASP A 92 -20.75 3.49 5.59
N TRP A 93 -20.84 4.30 6.64
CA TRP A 93 -19.69 4.94 7.31
C TRP A 93 -19.28 4.15 8.55
N PHE A 94 -17.98 3.88 8.68
CA PHE A 94 -17.38 3.26 9.86
C PHE A 94 -16.87 4.30 10.85
N ASP A 95 -16.35 5.41 10.34
CA ASP A 95 -15.95 6.58 11.12
C ASP A 95 -16.15 7.87 10.28
N ALA A 96 -15.40 8.93 10.61
CA ALA A 96 -15.54 10.24 9.96
C ALA A 96 -15.03 10.29 8.51
N ASP A 97 -14.16 9.36 8.12
CA ASP A 97 -13.44 9.39 6.85
C ASP A 97 -13.43 8.03 6.13
N THR A 98 -13.77 6.95 6.81
CA THR A 98 -13.76 5.60 6.27
C THR A 98 -15.19 5.13 6.00
N ALA A 99 -15.50 5.03 4.71
CA ALA A 99 -16.82 4.66 4.24
C ALA A 99 -16.74 3.65 3.09
N ARG A 100 -17.78 2.84 2.96
CA ARG A 100 -17.95 1.92 1.85
C ARG A 100 -19.23 2.20 1.07
N THR A 101 -19.15 1.94 -0.23
CA THR A 101 -20.26 1.96 -1.20
C THR A 101 -20.49 0.55 -1.74
N ALA A 102 -21.50 0.38 -2.61
CA ALA A 102 -21.86 -0.91 -3.19
C ALA A 102 -20.69 -1.70 -3.82
N GLY A 103 -19.75 -1.01 -4.49
CA GLY A 103 -18.57 -1.65 -5.10
C GLY A 103 -17.43 -1.98 -4.14
N SER A 104 -17.47 -1.45 -2.92
CA SER A 104 -16.34 -1.50 -1.99
C SER A 104 -16.02 -2.90 -1.45
N PRO A 105 -16.99 -3.76 -1.07
CA PRO A 105 -16.68 -5.11 -0.61
C PRO A 105 -15.84 -5.91 -1.61
N ARG A 106 -16.20 -5.87 -2.90
CA ARG A 106 -15.47 -6.57 -3.95
C ARG A 106 -14.10 -5.93 -4.22
N ALA A 107 -14.05 -4.60 -4.30
CA ALA A 107 -12.79 -3.88 -4.46
C ALA A 107 -11.80 -4.19 -3.32
N ALA A 108 -12.27 -4.28 -2.07
CA ALA A 108 -11.45 -4.64 -0.92
C ALA A 108 -10.92 -6.08 -1.00
N LEU A 109 -11.72 -7.04 -1.49
CA LEU A 109 -11.25 -8.39 -1.78
C LEU A 109 -10.18 -8.41 -2.88
N LEU A 110 -10.34 -7.62 -3.93
CA LEU A 110 -9.39 -7.52 -5.05
C LEU A 110 -8.06 -6.88 -4.61
N ALA A 111 -8.10 -5.85 -3.77
CA ALA A 111 -6.90 -5.20 -3.25
C ALA A 111 -6.08 -6.15 -2.36
N ALA A 112 -6.74 -6.78 -1.38
CA ALA A 112 -6.10 -7.76 -0.51
C ALA A 112 -5.63 -9.00 -1.29
N GLY A 113 -6.46 -9.51 -2.19
CA GLY A 113 -6.16 -10.71 -2.99
C GLY A 113 -5.02 -10.49 -3.98
N GLY A 114 -4.95 -9.30 -4.60
CA GLY A 114 -3.82 -8.90 -5.41
C GLY A 114 -2.49 -8.89 -4.64
N ALA A 115 -2.48 -8.36 -3.41
CA ALA A 115 -1.29 -8.38 -2.56
C ALA A 115 -0.87 -9.80 -2.15
N ILE A 116 -1.83 -10.65 -1.79
CA ILE A 116 -1.60 -12.07 -1.46
C ILE A 116 -1.05 -12.83 -2.68
N GLU A 117 -1.68 -12.71 -3.85
CA GLU A 117 -1.24 -13.37 -5.07
C GLU A 117 0.15 -12.86 -5.51
N ALA A 118 0.44 -11.57 -5.32
CA ALA A 118 1.74 -11.00 -5.63
C ALA A 118 2.85 -11.68 -4.80
N ALA A 119 2.62 -11.84 -3.49
CA ALA A 119 3.52 -12.59 -2.61
C ALA A 119 3.68 -14.05 -3.07
N GLU A 120 2.60 -14.74 -3.44
CA GLU A 120 2.66 -16.10 -3.97
C GLU A 120 3.51 -16.21 -5.23
N ARG A 121 3.37 -15.27 -6.17
CA ARG A 121 4.12 -15.32 -7.42
C ARG A 121 5.61 -15.04 -7.21
N VAL A 122 5.98 -14.08 -6.37
CA VAL A 122 7.40 -13.79 -6.12
C VAL A 122 8.06 -14.90 -5.31
N MET A 123 7.39 -15.46 -4.31
CA MET A 123 7.94 -16.54 -3.48
C MET A 123 8.12 -17.83 -4.29
N ASN A 124 7.21 -18.12 -5.22
CA ASN A 124 7.33 -19.29 -6.12
C ASN A 124 8.23 -19.05 -7.34
N GLY A 125 8.87 -17.87 -7.47
CA GLY A 125 9.75 -17.53 -8.60
C GLY A 125 9.03 -17.32 -9.94
N ALA A 126 7.70 -17.16 -9.92
CA ALA A 126 6.88 -16.86 -11.09
C ALA A 126 6.92 -15.38 -11.48
N ALA A 127 7.34 -14.50 -10.56
CA ALA A 127 7.61 -13.10 -10.80
C ALA A 127 8.83 -12.66 -9.99
N ASN A 128 9.49 -11.58 -10.41
CA ASN A 128 10.54 -10.94 -9.62
C ASN A 128 9.96 -9.83 -8.76
N ARG A 129 9.29 -8.87 -9.41
CA ARG A 129 8.71 -7.71 -8.76
C ARG A 129 7.29 -7.51 -9.23
N VAL A 130 6.41 -7.15 -8.31
CA VAL A 130 5.00 -6.91 -8.60
C VAL A 130 4.60 -5.56 -8.02
N PHE A 131 3.93 -4.72 -8.81
CA PHE A 131 3.21 -3.54 -8.31
C PHE A 131 1.71 -3.83 -8.32
N VAL A 132 1.05 -3.72 -7.16
CA VAL A 132 -0.39 -3.92 -7.00
C VAL A 132 -1.07 -2.56 -7.00
N ALA A 133 -1.57 -2.17 -8.17
CA ALA A 133 -2.38 -0.97 -8.38
C ALA A 133 -3.85 -1.27 -8.12
N ALA A 134 -4.21 -1.41 -6.83
CA ALA A 134 -5.58 -1.65 -6.40
C ALA A 134 -5.97 -0.67 -5.30
N ARG A 135 -7.28 -0.44 -5.17
CA ARG A 135 -7.88 0.35 -4.10
C ARG A 135 -9.13 -0.41 -3.62
N PRO A 136 -9.52 -0.32 -2.35
CA PRO A 136 -9.03 0.57 -1.29
C PRO A 136 -7.62 0.26 -0.72
N PRO A 137 -6.97 1.23 -0.03
CA PRO A 137 -5.70 1.04 0.69
C PRO A 137 -5.88 0.09 1.90
N GLY A 138 -4.78 -0.21 2.61
CA GLY A 138 -4.76 -1.20 3.68
C GLY A 138 -3.99 -0.87 4.96
N HIS A 139 -2.97 -0.01 4.93
CA HIS A 139 -2.01 0.09 6.03
C HIS A 139 -2.56 0.63 7.38
N HIS A 140 -3.76 1.21 7.41
CA HIS A 140 -4.45 1.63 8.65
C HIS A 140 -5.43 0.60 9.22
N ALA A 141 -5.77 -0.45 8.47
CA ALA A 141 -6.75 -1.44 8.93
C ALA A 141 -6.15 -2.33 10.04
N GLU A 142 -6.71 -2.24 11.25
CA GLU A 142 -6.32 -3.08 12.38
C GLU A 142 -7.14 -4.39 12.39
N THR A 143 -6.88 -5.30 13.34
CA THR A 143 -7.55 -6.61 13.43
C THR A 143 -9.08 -6.53 13.37
N ASN A 144 -9.69 -5.52 14.01
CA ASN A 144 -11.15 -5.37 14.08
C ASN A 144 -11.63 -3.94 13.80
N LYS A 145 -10.84 -3.13 13.08
CA LYS A 145 -11.14 -1.71 12.87
C LYS A 145 -10.74 -1.27 11.48
N ALA A 146 -11.73 -0.81 10.72
CA ALA A 146 -11.54 -0.06 9.50
C ALA A 146 -11.34 1.40 9.88
N MET A 147 -10.33 2.05 9.32
CA MET A 147 -10.01 3.46 9.52
C MET A 147 -9.04 3.94 8.43
N GLY A 148 -8.90 5.25 8.23
CA GLY A 148 -7.98 5.81 7.23
C GLY A 148 -8.22 5.26 5.82
N PHE A 149 -9.49 5.11 5.43
CA PHE A 149 -9.91 4.55 4.14
C PHE A 149 -9.63 3.04 3.96
N CYS A 150 -9.04 2.39 4.95
CA CYS A 150 -8.56 1.01 4.86
C CYS A 150 -9.56 0.00 5.45
N PHE A 151 -9.74 -1.14 4.78
CA PHE A 151 -10.59 -2.25 5.25
C PHE A 151 -9.82 -3.51 5.63
N PHE A 152 -8.73 -3.82 4.93
CA PHE A 152 -7.90 -5.00 5.21
C PHE A 152 -6.42 -4.62 5.09
N GLY A 153 -5.57 -5.19 5.95
CA GLY A 153 -4.13 -4.95 5.95
C GLY A 153 -3.46 -5.63 4.76
N ASN A 154 -3.56 -5.05 3.58
CA ASN A 154 -3.12 -5.65 2.31
C ASN A 154 -1.66 -6.12 2.35
N VAL A 155 -0.73 -5.26 2.80
CA VAL A 155 0.69 -5.61 2.91
C VAL A 155 0.98 -6.60 4.04
N ALA A 156 0.22 -6.55 5.14
CA ALA A 156 0.37 -7.50 6.25
C ALA A 156 -0.06 -8.91 5.82
N LEU A 157 -1.15 -9.02 5.05
CA LEU A 157 -1.60 -10.28 4.46
C LEU A 157 -0.59 -10.84 3.45
N ALA A 158 0.04 -9.98 2.64
CA ALA A 158 1.13 -10.38 1.75
C ALA A 158 2.35 -10.90 2.52
N ALA A 159 2.75 -10.22 3.59
CA ALA A 159 3.87 -10.64 4.44
C ALA A 159 3.61 -11.99 5.13
N GLU A 160 2.45 -12.15 5.76
CA GLU A 160 2.04 -13.42 6.37
C GLU A 160 1.99 -14.55 5.33
N ARG A 161 1.49 -14.25 4.12
CA ARG A 161 1.45 -15.24 3.04
C ARG A 161 2.85 -15.70 2.63
N ALA A 162 3.81 -14.78 2.56
CA ALA A 162 5.18 -15.14 2.24
C ALA A 162 5.82 -16.04 3.31
N LEU A 163 5.56 -15.78 4.60
CA LEU A 163 6.04 -16.63 5.69
C LEU A 163 5.51 -18.06 5.59
N GLU A 164 4.22 -18.24 5.31
CA GLU A 164 3.63 -19.58 5.10
C GLU A 164 4.20 -20.32 3.89
N LEU A 165 4.66 -19.59 2.89
CA LEU A 165 5.32 -20.15 1.71
C LEU A 165 6.80 -20.44 1.95
N GLY A 166 7.29 -20.24 3.17
CA GLY A 166 8.64 -20.60 3.59
C GLY A 166 9.64 -19.44 3.64
N ALA A 167 9.20 -18.18 3.53
CA ALA A 167 10.06 -17.07 3.93
C ALA A 167 10.40 -17.20 5.41
N SER A 168 11.69 -17.07 5.76
CA SER A 168 12.15 -17.02 7.14
C SER A 168 12.02 -15.61 7.71
N LYS A 169 12.24 -14.58 6.89
CA LYS A 169 12.06 -13.17 7.27
C LYS A 169 11.42 -12.36 6.15
N VAL A 170 10.53 -11.43 6.51
CA VAL A 170 9.91 -10.47 5.60
C VAL A 170 10.13 -9.06 6.13
N ALA A 171 10.49 -8.11 5.27
CA ALA A 171 10.50 -6.69 5.61
C ALA A 171 9.28 -6.01 4.98
N VAL A 172 8.49 -5.28 5.78
CA VAL A 172 7.40 -4.42 5.32
C VAL A 172 7.82 -2.97 5.50
N LEU A 173 7.96 -2.24 4.40
CA LEU A 173 8.47 -0.87 4.37
C LEU A 173 7.36 0.07 3.91
N ASP A 174 6.93 0.96 4.79
CA ASP A 174 5.82 1.88 4.58
C ASP A 174 6.30 3.32 4.53
N PHE A 175 6.25 3.91 3.34
CA PHE A 175 6.63 5.30 3.10
C PHE A 175 5.43 6.22 2.83
N ASP A 176 4.20 5.71 2.98
CA ASP A 176 3.01 6.58 3.07
C ASP A 176 3.23 7.61 4.19
N VAL A 177 2.76 8.84 4.01
CA VAL A 177 3.03 9.92 4.95
C VAL A 177 2.32 9.73 6.29
N HIS A 178 1.28 8.90 6.33
CA HIS A 178 0.55 8.57 7.54
C HIS A 178 1.14 7.32 8.18
N HIS A 179 1.12 7.27 9.52
CA HIS A 179 1.60 6.10 10.24
C HIS A 179 0.82 4.84 9.85
N GLY A 180 1.51 3.80 9.37
CA GLY A 180 0.97 2.48 9.06
C GLY A 180 0.53 1.68 10.31
N ASN A 181 -0.32 2.26 11.15
CA ASN A 181 -0.74 1.74 12.45
C ASN A 181 -1.43 0.36 12.35
N GLY A 182 -2.15 0.11 11.26
CA GLY A 182 -2.80 -1.17 11.00
C GLY A 182 -1.78 -2.25 10.72
N THR A 183 -0.87 -2.01 9.77
CA THR A 183 0.26 -2.91 9.48
C THR A 183 1.09 -3.19 10.74
N GLN A 184 1.43 -2.16 11.51
CA GLN A 184 2.12 -2.28 12.77
C GLN A 184 1.36 -3.17 13.76
N ALA A 185 0.06 -2.94 13.96
CA ALA A 185 -0.75 -3.71 14.91
C ALA A 185 -0.90 -5.18 14.49
N LEU A 186 -1.12 -5.44 13.20
CA LEU A 186 -1.31 -6.78 12.66
C LEU A 186 -0.03 -7.64 12.74
N LEU A 187 1.14 -7.01 12.66
CA LEU A 187 2.45 -7.69 12.70
C LEU A 187 3.21 -7.48 14.01
N TRP A 188 2.58 -6.86 15.01
CA TRP A 188 3.21 -6.46 16.28
C TRP A 188 3.94 -7.60 17.00
N ASP A 189 3.33 -8.78 17.01
CA ASP A 189 3.81 -9.98 17.71
C ASP A 189 4.40 -11.03 16.75
N ASN A 190 4.77 -10.61 15.53
CA ASN A 190 5.39 -11.50 14.55
C ASN A 190 6.92 -11.28 14.49
N PRO A 191 7.74 -12.15 15.12
CA PRO A 191 9.19 -11.99 15.16
C PRO A 191 9.88 -12.19 13.82
N ASP A 192 9.15 -12.70 12.82
CA ASP A 192 9.66 -12.98 11.47
C ASP A 192 9.36 -11.84 10.48
N CYS A 193 8.61 -10.83 10.90
CA CYS A 193 8.40 -9.60 10.14
C CYS A 193 9.15 -8.43 10.78
N LEU A 194 9.88 -7.64 9.97
CA LEU A 194 10.30 -6.29 10.35
C LEU A 194 9.34 -5.29 9.70
N VAL A 195 8.67 -4.47 10.50
CA VAL A 195 7.84 -3.36 10.03
C VAL A 195 8.62 -2.06 10.18
N VAL A 196 8.77 -1.33 9.09
CA VAL A 196 9.31 0.03 9.08
C VAL A 196 8.23 0.93 8.52
N THR A 197 7.91 2.00 9.22
CA THR A 197 6.98 3.03 8.74
C THR A 197 7.59 4.39 9.00
N SER A 198 7.55 5.27 7.99
CA SER A 198 7.87 6.68 8.16
C SER A 198 6.62 7.50 8.07
N GLN A 199 6.47 8.50 8.92
CA GLN A 199 5.24 9.28 9.00
C GLN A 199 5.55 10.70 9.35
N GLN A 200 4.77 11.64 8.81
CA GLN A 200 4.80 12.99 9.34
C GLN A 200 4.30 12.97 10.79
N MET A 201 5.03 13.64 11.70
CA MET A 201 4.59 13.79 13.09
C MET A 201 4.74 15.25 13.55
N PRO A 202 3.68 15.87 14.12
CA PRO A 202 2.32 15.34 14.28
C PRO A 202 1.53 15.31 12.96
N LEU A 203 0.77 14.24 12.73
CA LEU A 203 -0.28 14.10 11.70
C LEU A 203 -1.31 13.07 12.17
N TRP A 204 -2.45 12.94 11.49
CA TRP A 204 -3.36 11.81 11.69
C TRP A 204 -2.60 10.48 11.44
N PRO A 205 -2.83 9.41 12.23
CA PRO A 205 -3.78 9.28 13.35
C PRO A 205 -3.21 9.70 14.72
N GLY A 206 -2.00 10.28 14.79
CA GLY A 206 -1.36 10.72 16.04
C GLY A 206 -0.65 9.61 16.83
N THR A 207 -0.25 8.54 16.14
CA THR A 207 0.48 7.39 16.70
C THR A 207 1.80 7.17 15.95
N GLY A 208 2.58 6.14 16.32
CA GLY A 208 3.84 5.83 15.66
C GLY A 208 5.02 6.55 16.30
N THR A 209 5.09 6.53 17.63
CA THR A 209 6.28 7.07 18.31
C THR A 209 7.46 6.10 18.21
N VAL A 210 8.68 6.61 18.40
CA VAL A 210 9.90 5.78 18.35
C VAL A 210 9.97 4.72 19.46
N GLU A 211 9.17 4.88 20.52
CA GLU A 211 9.05 3.91 21.62
C GLU A 211 8.21 2.68 21.27
N GLU A 212 7.38 2.75 20.23
CA GLU A 212 6.57 1.64 19.73
C GLU A 212 7.45 0.68 18.91
N ARG A 213 8.07 -0.31 19.58
CA ARG A 213 9.09 -1.19 18.98
C ARG A 213 8.62 -2.60 18.63
N GLY A 214 7.32 -2.89 18.79
CA GLY A 214 6.78 -4.25 18.63
C GLY A 214 7.11 -5.15 19.83
N ALA A 215 6.57 -6.36 19.86
CA ALA A 215 6.85 -7.32 20.94
C ALA A 215 8.26 -7.95 20.86
N HIS A 216 8.91 -7.83 19.69
CA HIS A 216 10.18 -8.50 19.39
C HIS A 216 11.24 -7.54 18.84
N ASP A 217 11.15 -6.24 19.13
CA ASP A 217 12.00 -5.20 18.54
C ASP A 217 11.96 -5.23 17.00
N ASN A 218 10.77 -5.52 16.48
CA ASN A 218 10.48 -5.81 15.08
C ASN A 218 9.70 -4.68 14.39
N VAL A 219 9.49 -3.55 15.08
CA VAL A 219 8.87 -2.34 14.54
C VAL A 219 9.85 -1.17 14.65
N ILE A 220 9.96 -0.38 13.58
CA ILE A 220 10.71 0.86 13.52
C ILE A 220 9.77 1.96 13.00
N ASN A 221 9.48 2.91 13.87
CA ASN A 221 8.79 4.15 13.52
C ASN A 221 9.80 5.25 13.22
N ILE A 222 9.61 5.96 12.11
CA ILE A 222 10.43 7.08 11.66
C ILE A 222 9.53 8.33 11.61
N PRO A 223 9.33 9.04 12.75
CA PRO A 223 8.61 10.30 12.73
C PRO A 223 9.44 11.38 12.02
N ILE A 224 8.80 12.07 11.08
CA ILE A 224 9.40 13.07 10.21
C ILE A 224 8.71 14.43 10.43
N ASP A 225 9.50 15.48 10.57
CA ASP A 225 8.97 16.82 10.77
C ASP A 225 8.28 17.35 9.49
N PRO A 226 7.18 18.11 9.60
CA PRO A 226 6.59 18.84 8.49
C PRO A 226 7.61 19.70 7.73
N GLY A 227 7.46 19.81 6.42
CA GLY A 227 8.36 20.56 5.55
C GLY A 227 9.65 19.83 5.15
N THR A 228 9.86 18.60 5.63
CA THR A 228 11.01 17.78 5.23
C THR A 228 10.95 17.45 3.74
N GLY A 229 12.00 17.80 3.00
CA GLY A 229 12.13 17.50 1.57
C GLY A 229 12.87 16.19 1.29
N SER A 230 12.93 15.79 0.01
CA SER A 230 13.44 14.49 -0.45
C SER A 230 14.78 14.06 0.14
N ALA A 231 15.79 14.93 0.16
CA ALA A 231 17.12 14.56 0.66
C ALA A 231 17.11 14.16 2.14
N ALA A 232 16.45 14.96 2.99
CA ALA A 232 16.33 14.68 4.41
C ALA A 232 15.36 13.52 4.69
N PHE A 233 14.31 13.36 3.87
CA PHE A 233 13.41 12.22 3.93
C PHE A 233 14.17 10.91 3.69
N VAL A 234 14.94 10.81 2.60
CA VAL A 234 15.75 9.60 2.30
C VAL A 234 16.85 9.38 3.34
N GLU A 235 17.48 10.44 3.86
CA GLU A 235 18.46 10.35 4.94
C GLU A 235 17.84 9.76 6.22
N ALA A 236 16.63 10.16 6.59
CA ALA A 236 15.90 9.64 7.75
C ALA A 236 15.63 8.12 7.65
N TRP A 237 15.49 7.59 6.44
CA TRP A 237 15.31 6.16 6.19
C TRP A 237 16.59 5.33 6.35
N GLN A 238 17.78 5.93 6.31
CA GLN A 238 19.05 5.18 6.27
C GLN A 238 19.22 4.19 7.44
N PRO A 239 18.95 4.55 8.72
CA PRO A 239 19.08 3.59 9.82
C PRO A 239 18.15 2.37 9.68
N ALA A 240 16.96 2.56 9.10
CA ALA A 240 16.03 1.45 8.87
C ALA A 240 16.47 0.58 7.68
N LEU A 241 17.01 1.19 6.61
CA LEU A 241 17.61 0.45 5.50
C LEU A 241 18.80 -0.41 5.98
N ASP A 242 19.63 0.11 6.88
CA ASP A 242 20.72 -0.65 7.51
C ASP A 242 20.18 -1.84 8.34
N ARG A 243 19.03 -1.65 9.01
CA ARG A 243 18.36 -2.75 9.74
C ARG A 243 17.84 -3.83 8.79
N VAL A 244 17.28 -3.44 7.65
CA VAL A 244 16.80 -4.36 6.61
C VAL A 244 17.98 -5.15 6.02
N ASP A 245 19.13 -4.50 5.79
CA ASP A 245 20.36 -5.16 5.36
C ASP A 245 20.83 -6.24 6.36
N GLN A 246 20.75 -5.94 7.65
CA GLN A 246 21.08 -6.90 8.71
C GLN A 246 20.04 -8.02 8.86
N LEU A 247 18.76 -7.74 8.57
CA LEU A 247 17.68 -8.73 8.62
C LEU A 247 17.84 -9.79 7.53
N GLN A 248 18.35 -9.40 6.36
CA GLN A 248 18.49 -10.24 5.17
C GLN A 248 17.15 -10.92 4.79
N PRO A 249 16.09 -10.14 4.49
CA PRO A 249 14.77 -10.70 4.27
C PRO A 249 14.71 -11.57 3.02
N ASP A 250 13.80 -12.54 3.02
CA ASP A 250 13.47 -13.34 1.83
C ASP A 250 12.55 -12.61 0.86
N LEU A 251 11.79 -11.63 1.36
CA LEU A 251 10.90 -10.76 0.60
C LEU A 251 10.85 -9.37 1.24
N ILE A 252 10.82 -8.33 0.40
CA ILE A 252 10.44 -6.98 0.81
C ILE A 252 9.05 -6.65 0.26
N VAL A 253 8.15 -6.20 1.13
CA VAL A 253 6.82 -5.67 0.80
C VAL A 253 6.83 -4.17 1.04
N ILE A 254 6.31 -3.38 0.12
CA ILE A 254 6.26 -1.92 0.20
C ILE A 254 4.80 -1.48 0.31
N SER A 255 4.48 -0.70 1.33
CA SER A 255 3.30 0.16 1.36
C SER A 255 3.65 1.46 0.62
N ALA A 256 3.16 1.58 -0.61
CA ALA A 256 3.52 2.65 -1.52
C ALA A 256 2.45 3.73 -1.56
N GLY A 257 2.49 4.62 -0.56
CA GLY A 257 1.72 5.85 -0.50
C GLY A 257 2.52 7.04 -1.03
N PHE A 258 1.87 7.92 -1.80
CA PHE A 258 2.55 9.06 -2.45
C PHE A 258 2.07 10.42 -1.91
N ASP A 259 1.48 10.43 -0.73
CA ASP A 259 0.97 11.61 -0.02
C ASP A 259 2.03 12.35 0.80
N ALA A 260 3.28 11.85 0.83
CA ALA A 260 4.43 12.65 1.26
C ALA A 260 4.86 13.69 0.20
N HIS A 261 4.23 13.67 -0.99
CA HIS A 261 4.56 14.59 -2.07
C HIS A 261 4.24 16.04 -1.71
N ALA A 262 5.07 16.99 -2.13
CA ALA A 262 4.93 18.42 -1.83
C ALA A 262 3.61 19.08 -2.27
N ASP A 263 2.90 18.45 -3.21
CA ASP A 263 1.61 18.92 -3.76
C ASP A 263 0.42 18.26 -3.05
N ASP A 264 0.63 17.26 -2.19
CA ASP A 264 -0.45 16.49 -1.58
C ASP A 264 -1.24 17.33 -0.55
N PRO A 265 -2.58 17.30 -0.57
CA PRO A 265 -3.38 18.12 0.32
C PRO A 265 -3.47 17.59 1.77
N LEU A 266 -3.08 16.33 2.03
CA LEU A 266 -3.31 15.69 3.34
C LEU A 266 -2.08 15.71 4.26
N ALA A 267 -0.93 16.15 3.79
CA ALA A 267 0.28 16.28 4.59
C ALA A 267 1.08 17.55 4.23
N GLN A 268 2.26 17.68 4.83
CA GLN A 268 3.12 18.86 4.74
C GLN A 268 4.58 18.47 4.46
N LEU A 269 4.86 17.19 4.16
CA LEU A 269 6.17 16.81 3.63
C LEU A 269 6.33 17.36 2.22
N MET A 270 7.58 17.55 1.81
CA MET A 270 7.96 18.21 0.56
C MET A 270 8.76 17.25 -0.32
N VAL A 271 8.36 15.98 -0.36
CA VAL A 271 9.02 14.96 -1.18
C VAL A 271 8.62 15.20 -2.64
N ASP A 272 9.58 15.04 -3.54
CA ASP A 272 9.37 15.06 -4.99
C ASP A 272 9.52 13.64 -5.57
N GLU A 273 9.32 13.51 -6.88
CA GLU A 273 9.36 12.21 -7.55
C GLU A 273 10.74 11.55 -7.48
N GLU A 274 11.81 12.35 -7.47
CA GLU A 274 13.19 11.85 -7.32
C GLU A 274 13.43 11.24 -5.94
N GLY A 275 12.85 11.83 -4.88
CA GLY A 275 12.89 11.27 -3.52
C GLY A 275 12.26 9.88 -3.41
N PHE A 276 11.06 9.70 -4.00
CA PHE A 276 10.41 8.39 -4.04
C PHE A 276 11.23 7.39 -4.87
N ALA A 277 11.79 7.81 -6.01
CA ALA A 277 12.64 6.96 -6.83
C ALA A 277 13.93 6.53 -6.10
N ASP A 278 14.63 7.44 -5.41
CA ASP A 278 15.86 7.13 -4.66
C ASP A 278 15.58 6.10 -3.55
N LEU A 279 14.57 6.35 -2.70
CA LEU A 279 14.20 5.38 -1.66
C LEU A 279 13.86 4.01 -2.25
N THR A 280 13.08 3.99 -3.35
CA THR A 280 12.72 2.75 -4.04
C THR A 280 13.94 2.01 -4.58
N ALA A 281 14.91 2.73 -5.17
CA ALA A 281 16.14 2.15 -5.69
C ALA A 281 17.00 1.50 -4.60
N ARG A 282 17.08 2.13 -3.43
CA ARG A 282 17.77 1.58 -2.26
C ARG A 282 17.10 0.30 -1.76
N ILE A 283 15.77 0.30 -1.67
CA ILE A 283 15.00 -0.89 -1.32
C ILE A 283 15.22 -2.02 -2.34
N VAL A 284 15.19 -1.70 -3.63
CA VAL A 284 15.47 -2.65 -4.71
C VAL A 284 16.88 -3.24 -4.61
N THR A 285 17.87 -2.43 -4.24
CA THR A 285 19.26 -2.88 -4.03
C THR A 285 19.34 -3.88 -2.90
N LEU A 286 18.65 -3.63 -1.78
CA LEU A 286 18.56 -4.58 -0.66
C LEU A 286 17.86 -5.88 -1.06
N ALA A 287 16.76 -5.78 -1.81
CA ALA A 287 16.06 -6.95 -2.33
C ALA A 287 16.96 -7.77 -3.26
N GLN A 288 17.79 -7.14 -4.09
CA GLN A 288 18.76 -7.83 -4.95
C GLN A 288 19.84 -8.54 -4.13
N ALA A 289 20.31 -7.94 -3.05
CA ALA A 289 21.33 -8.51 -2.19
C ALA A 289 20.82 -9.73 -1.39
N HIS A 290 19.59 -9.67 -0.86
CA HIS A 290 19.11 -10.63 0.14
C HIS A 290 17.94 -11.50 -0.33
N SER A 291 17.09 -10.96 -1.19
CA SER A 291 15.79 -11.54 -1.56
C SER A 291 15.74 -12.03 -3.01
N SER A 292 16.89 -12.22 -3.68
CA SER A 292 16.95 -12.53 -5.13
C SER A 292 16.21 -11.53 -6.03
N GLY A 293 16.07 -10.28 -5.56
CA GLY A 293 15.34 -9.21 -6.25
C GLY A 293 13.84 -9.16 -5.98
N ARG A 294 13.30 -10.01 -5.09
CA ARG A 294 11.86 -10.13 -4.79
C ARG A 294 11.31 -8.90 -4.07
N VAL A 295 10.36 -8.22 -4.71
CA VAL A 295 9.63 -7.07 -4.14
C VAL A 295 8.15 -7.14 -4.49
N VAL A 296 7.28 -6.90 -3.52
CA VAL A 296 5.85 -6.63 -3.74
C VAL A 296 5.57 -5.21 -3.30
N SER A 297 5.20 -4.33 -4.22
CA SER A 297 4.79 -2.96 -3.92
C SER A 297 3.27 -2.85 -4.02
N VAL A 298 2.60 -2.29 -3.02
CA VAL A 298 1.15 -2.18 -2.94
C VAL A 298 0.76 -0.72 -2.77
N LEU A 299 -0.15 -0.24 -3.62
CA LEU A 299 -0.62 1.15 -3.56
C LEU A 299 -1.35 1.45 -2.24
N GLU A 300 -1.01 2.57 -1.60
CA GLU A 300 -1.68 3.12 -0.42
C GLU A 300 -2.26 4.54 -0.72
N GLY A 301 -1.79 5.58 -0.01
CA GLY A 301 -2.21 6.98 -0.12
C GLY A 301 -1.66 7.76 -1.32
N GLY A 302 -1.92 9.08 -1.32
CA GLY A 302 -1.61 10.02 -2.40
C GLY A 302 -2.87 10.54 -3.09
N TYR A 303 -3.14 11.84 -2.96
CA TYR A 303 -4.46 12.44 -3.16
C TYR A 303 -4.47 13.65 -4.10
N ASP A 304 -3.31 14.22 -4.44
CA ASP A 304 -3.17 15.07 -5.63
C ASP A 304 -2.96 14.20 -6.88
N LEU A 305 -3.92 14.19 -7.81
CA LEU A 305 -3.91 13.27 -8.96
C LEU A 305 -2.69 13.46 -9.90
N PRO A 306 -2.31 14.71 -10.28
CA PRO A 306 -1.10 14.93 -11.05
C PRO A 306 0.16 14.43 -10.33
N ALA A 307 0.36 14.78 -9.06
CA ALA A 307 1.52 14.35 -8.28
C ALA A 307 1.56 12.84 -8.07
N LEU A 308 0.41 12.22 -7.78
CA LEU A 308 0.27 10.77 -7.67
C LEU A 308 0.76 10.08 -8.95
N SER A 309 0.32 10.54 -10.14
CA SER A 309 0.73 9.95 -11.41
C SER A 309 2.24 10.06 -11.65
N ARG A 310 2.84 11.23 -11.39
CA ARG A 310 4.28 11.44 -11.56
C ARG A 310 5.11 10.63 -10.55
N SER A 311 4.68 10.57 -9.30
CA SER A 311 5.35 9.81 -8.23
C SER A 311 5.29 8.31 -8.48
N VAL A 312 4.13 7.77 -8.91
CA VAL A 312 3.98 6.37 -9.34
C VAL A 312 4.90 6.08 -10.52
N THR A 313 5.02 6.99 -11.49
CA THR A 313 5.92 6.82 -12.63
C THR A 313 7.37 6.65 -12.17
N ALA A 314 7.83 7.54 -11.29
CA ALA A 314 9.20 7.53 -10.78
C ALA A 314 9.49 6.29 -9.92
N HIS A 315 8.58 5.96 -8.99
CA HIS A 315 8.66 4.73 -8.19
C HIS A 315 8.67 3.47 -9.07
N ALA A 316 7.75 3.34 -10.03
CA ALA A 316 7.66 2.16 -10.87
C ALA A 316 8.89 2.01 -11.79
N THR A 317 9.45 3.12 -12.28
CA THR A 317 10.69 3.12 -13.06
C THR A 317 11.83 2.54 -12.21
N ALA A 318 12.05 3.07 -11.01
CA ALA A 318 13.07 2.56 -10.08
C ALA A 318 12.80 1.10 -9.66
N LEU A 319 11.53 0.75 -9.43
CA LEU A 319 11.12 -0.59 -9.04
C LEU A 319 11.43 -1.62 -10.13
N PHE A 320 11.13 -1.33 -11.39
CA PHE A 320 11.17 -2.33 -12.46
C PHE A 320 12.44 -2.30 -13.30
N GLU A 321 13.01 -1.12 -13.53
CA GLU A 321 14.19 -0.92 -14.37
C GLU A 321 15.47 -0.88 -13.53
N GLY A 322 15.37 -0.50 -12.24
CA GLY A 322 16.52 -0.15 -11.41
C GLY A 322 17.02 1.26 -11.72
N VAL A 323 18.03 1.72 -10.96
CA VAL A 323 18.75 2.98 -11.21
C VAL A 323 20.12 2.67 -11.78
#